data_AF-A0AAW9JPZ0-F1
#
_entry.id   AF-A0AAW9JPZ0-F1
#
_cell.length_a   1.000
_cell.length_b   1.000
_cell.length_c   1.000
_cell.angle_alpha   90.00
_cell.angle_beta   90.00
_cell.angle_gamma   90.00
#
_symmetry.space_group_name_H-M   'P 1'
#
loop_
_entity.id
_entity.type
_entity.pdbx_description
1 polymer ?
#
loop_
_entity_poly.entity_id
_entity_poly.type
_entity_poly.pdbx_seq_one_letter_code
_entity_poly.pdbx_strand_id
1 'polypeptide(L)'
;MNNRTVEDAAYELRQITEQLDDNRRSFTEHYRKKDDVSTIFEEVTNSFHEDKEIWKEGEMRYKSESIFDDVTSCQNKYWNRYDEDLDELEREHSYLYQKETDLMTEKKELLEKETTK
;
A
#
# COMPACT_ATOMS: atom_id res chain seq x y z
N MET A 1 28.77 -20.35 -17.25
CA MET A 1 28.92 -18.94 -16.82
C MET A 1 28.11 -18.11 -17.78
N ASN A 2 27.00 -17.54 -17.33
CA ASN A 2 26.24 -16.63 -18.18
C ASN A 2 27.12 -15.40 -18.44
N ASN A 3 27.41 -15.12 -19.71
CA ASN A 3 28.10 -13.90 -20.13
C ASN A 3 27.14 -12.73 -20.00
N ARG A 4 26.79 -12.36 -18.76
CA ARG A 4 25.98 -11.19 -18.51
C ARG A 4 26.82 -9.95 -18.76
N THR A 5 26.29 -9.03 -19.55
CA THR A 5 26.99 -7.80 -19.96
C THR A 5 26.65 -6.64 -19.03
N VAL A 6 27.46 -5.58 -19.07
CA VAL A 6 27.14 -4.31 -18.38
C VAL A 6 25.82 -3.73 -18.88
N GLU A 7 25.50 -3.88 -20.17
CA GLU A 7 24.26 -3.39 -20.76
C GLU A 7 23.03 -4.14 -20.21
N ASP A 8 23.11 -5.47 -20.05
CA ASP A 8 22.06 -6.27 -19.44
C ASP A 8 21.79 -5.82 -17.99
N ALA A 9 22.86 -5.68 -17.20
CA ALA A 9 22.76 -5.23 -15.82
C ALA A 9 22.21 -3.79 -15.72
N ALA A 10 22.58 -2.91 -16.65
CA ALA A 10 22.07 -1.54 -16.69
C ALA A 10 20.57 -1.48 -17.08
N TYR A 11 20.13 -2.32 -18.01
CA TYR A 11 18.74 -2.43 -18.39
C TYR A 11 17.87 -2.93 -17.23
N GLU A 12 18.29 -4.02 -16.58
CA GLU A 12 17.57 -4.55 -15.42
C GLU A 12 17.54 -3.57 -14.25
N LEU A 13 18.65 -2.89 -13.97
CA LEU A 13 18.70 -1.87 -12.94
C LEU A 13 17.65 -0.78 -13.20
N ARG A 14 17.55 -0.29 -14.44
CA ARG A 14 16.53 0.71 -14.81
C ARG A 14 15.11 0.20 -14.55
N GLN A 15 14.81 -1.05 -14.90
CA GLN A 15 13.49 -1.63 -14.65
C GLN A 15 13.17 -1.74 -13.16
N ILE A 16 14.15 -2.10 -12.32
CA ILE A 16 13.97 -2.16 -10.87
C ILE A 16 13.81 -0.77 -10.26
N THR A 17 14.57 0.23 -10.70
CA THR A 17 14.40 1.62 -10.26
C THR A 17 13.02 2.15 -10.64
N GLU A 18 12.53 1.88 -11.85
CA GLU A 18 11.17 2.25 -12.28
C GLU A 18 10.10 1.60 -11.38
N GLN A 19 10.26 0.30 -11.04
CA GLN A 19 9.36 -0.39 -10.11
C GLN A 19 9.41 0.19 -8.69
N LEU A 20 10.59 0.57 -8.18
CA LEU A 20 10.72 1.24 -6.88
C LEU A 20 10.00 2.58 -6.83
N ASP A 21 10.11 3.37 -7.90
CA ASP A 21 9.43 4.66 -7.99
C ASP A 21 7.91 4.49 -8.06
N ASP A 22 7.41 3.48 -8.77
CA ASP A 22 5.98 3.15 -8.79
C ASP A 22 5.49 2.64 -7.42
N ASN A 23 6.24 1.76 -6.75
CA ASN A 23 5.93 1.31 -5.40
C ASN A 23 5.88 2.49 -4.39
N ARG A 24 6.79 3.46 -4.49
CA ARG A 24 6.75 4.72 -3.69
C ARG A 24 5.51 5.57 -3.97
N ARG A 25 5.06 5.63 -5.23
CA ARG A 25 3.79 6.30 -5.58
C ARG A 25 2.62 5.56 -4.94
N SER A 26 2.61 4.23 -4.99
CA SER A 26 1.59 3.41 -4.35
C SER A 26 1.51 3.65 -2.84
N PHE A 27 2.63 3.77 -2.11
CA PHE A 27 2.61 4.21 -0.71
C PHE A 27 1.93 5.56 -0.52
N THR A 28 2.29 6.54 -1.33
CA THR A 28 1.73 7.89 -1.23
C THR A 28 0.22 7.87 -1.45
N GLU A 29 -0.25 7.12 -2.46
CA GLU A 29 -1.68 6.95 -2.72
C GLU A 29 -2.38 6.18 -1.60
N HIS A 30 -1.73 5.15 -1.05
CA HIS A 30 -2.25 4.35 0.05
C HIS A 30 -2.47 5.22 1.31
N TYR A 31 -1.51 6.07 1.68
CA TYR A 31 -1.70 7.00 2.80
C TYR A 31 -2.76 8.08 2.51
N ARG A 32 -2.84 8.60 1.28
CA ARG A 32 -3.92 9.55 0.92
C ARG A 32 -5.31 8.94 1.07
N LYS A 33 -5.50 7.70 0.61
CA LYS A 33 -6.78 6.99 0.74
C LYS A 33 -7.23 6.83 2.20
N LYS A 34 -6.28 6.71 3.14
CA LYS A 34 -6.59 6.61 4.57
C LYS A 34 -7.35 7.83 5.05
N ASP A 35 -6.85 9.02 4.73
CA ASP A 35 -7.45 10.26 5.19
C ASP A 35 -8.84 10.43 4.57
N ASP A 36 -8.96 10.23 3.25
CA ASP A 36 -10.24 10.33 2.53
C ASP A 36 -11.30 9.37 3.10
N VAL A 37 -10.94 8.12 3.35
CA VAL A 37 -11.88 7.12 3.89
C VAL A 37 -12.17 7.33 5.37
N SER A 38 -11.21 7.83 6.15
CA SER A 38 -11.44 8.16 7.56
C SER A 38 -12.51 9.24 7.72
N THR A 39 -12.48 10.28 6.88
CA THR A 39 -13.52 11.33 6.87
C THR A 39 -14.90 10.76 6.54
N ILE A 40 -15.01 9.90 5.51
CA ILE A 40 -16.28 9.26 5.16
C ILE A 40 -16.81 8.41 6.32
N PHE A 41 -15.94 7.62 6.96
CA PHE A 41 -16.34 6.79 8.09
C PHE A 41 -16.79 7.60 9.30
N GLU A 42 -16.14 8.73 9.58
CA GLU A 42 -16.54 9.67 10.62
C GLU A 42 -17.93 10.27 10.32
N GLU A 43 -18.16 10.76 9.11
CA GLU A 43 -19.46 11.32 8.69
C GLU A 43 -20.59 10.31 8.83
N VAL A 44 -20.38 9.07 8.36
CA VAL A 44 -21.36 8.00 8.48
C VAL A 44 -21.64 7.68 9.95
N THR A 45 -20.60 7.54 10.76
CA THR A 45 -20.72 7.24 12.20
C THR A 45 -21.49 8.34 12.93
N ASN A 46 -21.22 9.61 12.63
CA ASN A 46 -21.93 10.75 13.20
C ASN A 46 -23.40 10.76 12.82
N SER A 47 -23.74 10.45 11.56
CA SER A 47 -25.14 10.33 11.12
C SER A 47 -25.92 9.27 11.93
N PHE A 48 -25.29 8.14 12.28
CA PHE A 48 -25.93 7.13 13.12
C PHE A 48 -26.09 7.59 14.58
N HIS A 49 -25.14 8.36 15.12
CA HIS A 49 -25.29 8.96 16.43
C HIS A 49 -26.45 9.95 16.48
N GLU A 50 -26.61 10.78 15.44
CA GLU A 50 -27.75 11.69 15.31
C GLU A 50 -29.08 10.93 15.22
N ASP A 51 -29.15 9.88 14.39
CA ASP A 51 -30.32 9.02 14.28
C ASP A 51 -30.69 8.36 15.61
N LYS A 52 -29.71 7.92 16.38
CA LYS A 52 -29.93 7.32 17.70
C LYS A 52 -30.53 8.30 18.70
N GLU A 53 -30.14 9.58 18.65
CA GLU A 53 -30.72 10.62 19.49
C GLU A 53 -32.17 10.98 19.09
N ILE A 54 -32.52 10.83 17.81
CA ILE A 54 -33.88 11.01 17.29
C ILE A 54 -34.75 9.80 17.67
N TRP A 55 -34.28 8.59 17.37
CA TRP A 55 -35.00 7.33 17.58
C TRP A 55 -34.64 6.71 18.93
N LYS A 56 -35.11 7.33 20.01
CA LYS A 56 -34.79 6.90 21.38
C LYS A 56 -35.36 5.54 21.76
N GLU A 57 -36.48 5.13 21.14
CA GLU A 57 -37.17 3.85 21.38
C GLU A 57 -37.88 3.38 20.10
N GLY A 58 -38.29 2.11 20.08
CA GLY A 58 -39.11 1.52 19.00
C GLY A 58 -38.33 0.89 17.85
N GLU A 59 -39.04 0.41 16.84
CA GLU A 59 -38.48 -0.37 15.72
C GLU A 59 -37.38 0.36 14.94
N MET A 60 -37.50 1.68 14.80
CA MET A 60 -36.51 2.51 14.10
C MET A 60 -35.18 2.55 14.84
N ARG A 61 -35.19 2.55 16.18
CA ARG A 61 -33.97 2.46 17.00
C ARG A 61 -33.23 1.15 16.73
N TYR A 62 -33.94 0.02 16.84
CA TYR A 62 -33.34 -1.30 16.65
C TYR A 62 -32.81 -1.50 15.23
N LYS A 63 -33.53 -0.99 14.23
CA LYS A 63 -33.08 -1.04 12.85
C LYS A 63 -31.83 -0.18 12.63
N SER A 64 -31.78 1.02 13.21
CA SER A 64 -30.59 1.88 13.15
C SER A 64 -29.38 1.22 13.81
N GLU A 65 -29.55 0.64 15.01
CA GLU A 65 -28.47 -0.10 15.71
C GLU A 65 -27.95 -1.29 14.89
N SER A 66 -28.85 -2.08 14.29
CA SER A 66 -28.44 -3.21 13.43
C SER A 66 -27.64 -2.77 12.20
N ILE A 67 -28.03 -1.65 11.56
CA ILE A 67 -27.29 -1.14 10.40
C ILE A 67 -25.94 -0.56 10.85
N PHE A 68 -25.88 0.08 12.01
CA PHE A 68 -24.64 0.60 12.57
C PHE A 68 -23.62 -0.51 12.87
N ASP A 69 -24.07 -1.67 13.35
CA ASP A 69 -23.21 -2.85 13.53
C ASP A 69 -22.62 -3.34 12.20
N ASP A 70 -23.45 -3.39 11.14
CA ASP A 70 -23.00 -3.76 9.79
C ASP A 70 -21.98 -2.76 9.22
N VAL A 71 -22.22 -1.46 9.43
CA VAL A 71 -21.28 -0.39 9.04
C VAL A 71 -19.96 -0.55 9.78
N THR A 72 -20.00 -0.75 11.10
CA THR A 72 -18.80 -0.96 11.93
C THR A 72 -18.02 -2.18 11.44
N SER A 73 -18.71 -3.28 11.12
CA SER A 73 -18.08 -4.47 10.54
C SER A 73 -17.42 -4.18 9.19
N CYS A 74 -18.08 -3.40 8.33
CA CYS A 74 -17.54 -2.98 7.04
C CYS A 74 -16.28 -2.13 7.19
N GLN A 75 -16.31 -1.14 8.08
CA GLN A 75 -15.17 -0.28 8.40
C GLN A 75 -13.98 -1.09 8.90
N ASN A 76 -14.20 -2.03 9.83
CA ASN A 76 -13.14 -2.92 10.33
C ASN A 76 -12.54 -3.79 9.23
N LYS A 77 -13.37 -4.35 8.34
CA LYS A 77 -12.88 -5.14 7.20
C LYS A 77 -12.05 -4.28 6.23
N TYR A 78 -12.44 -3.04 6.03
CA TYR A 78 -11.66 -2.10 5.22
C TYR A 78 -10.30 -1.85 5.85
N TRP A 79 -10.23 -1.53 7.15
CA TRP A 79 -8.96 -1.25 7.83
C TRP A 79 -8.03 -2.45 7.88
N ASN A 80 -8.55 -3.66 8.10
CA ASN A 80 -7.72 -4.86 8.02
C ASN A 80 -7.10 -5.04 6.64
N ARG A 81 -7.85 -4.81 5.56
CA ARG A 81 -7.32 -4.88 4.19
C ARG A 81 -6.34 -3.76 3.90
N TYR A 82 -6.60 -2.56 4.41
CA TYR A 82 -5.69 -1.43 4.32
C TYR A 82 -4.33 -1.79 4.91
N ASP A 83 -4.31 -2.38 6.12
CA ASP A 83 -3.07 -2.81 6.76
C ASP A 83 -2.40 -3.98 6.00
N GLU A 84 -3.17 -4.93 5.47
CA GLU A 84 -2.65 -6.03 4.62
C GLU A 84 -1.98 -5.50 3.33
N ASP A 85 -2.59 -4.52 2.67
CA ASP A 85 -2.05 -3.87 1.47
C ASP A 85 -0.75 -3.11 1.81
N LEU A 86 -0.69 -2.44 2.98
CA LEU A 86 0.52 -1.74 3.43
C LEU A 86 1.67 -2.72 3.67
N ASP A 87 1.40 -3.82 4.36
CA ASP A 87 2.34 -4.91 4.60
C ASP A 87 2.91 -5.47 3.28
N GLU A 88 2.07 -5.62 2.25
CA GLU A 88 2.51 -6.08 0.92
C GLU A 88 3.43 -5.05 0.23
N LEU A 89 3.05 -3.77 0.26
CA LEU A 89 3.87 -2.67 -0.27
C LEU A 89 5.25 -2.59 0.40
N GLU A 90 5.32 -2.79 1.73
CA GLU A 90 6.57 -2.80 2.50
C GLU A 90 7.48 -3.98 2.16
N ARG A 91 6.90 -5.16 1.96
CA ARG A 91 7.64 -6.35 1.52
C ARG A 91 8.19 -6.16 0.11
N GLU A 92 7.37 -5.65 -0.80
CA GLU A 92 7.79 -5.37 -2.18
C GLU A 92 8.90 -4.32 -2.22
N HIS A 93 8.74 -3.20 -1.49
CA HIS A 93 9.76 -2.16 -1.40
C HIS A 93 11.10 -2.72 -0.93
N SER A 94 11.08 -3.50 0.15
CA SER A 94 12.29 -4.11 0.72
C SER A 94 12.97 -5.04 -0.27
N TYR A 95 12.20 -5.86 -0.98
CA TYR A 95 12.71 -6.75 -2.03
C TYR A 95 13.33 -5.98 -3.19
N LEU A 96 12.62 -4.98 -3.73
CA LEU A 96 13.09 -4.18 -4.86
C LEU A 96 14.35 -3.38 -4.49
N TYR A 97 14.40 -2.81 -3.29
CA TYR A 97 15.55 -2.05 -2.80
C TYR A 97 16.80 -2.93 -2.66
N GLN A 98 16.65 -4.14 -2.10
CA GLN A 98 17.75 -5.10 -2.05
C GLN A 98 18.23 -5.48 -3.45
N LYS A 99 17.28 -5.77 -4.35
CA LYS A 99 17.60 -6.13 -5.74
C LYS A 99 18.29 -5.01 -6.50
N GLU A 100 17.89 -3.76 -6.30
CA GLU A 100 18.56 -2.58 -6.87
C GLU A 100 20.01 -2.49 -6.37
N THR A 101 20.23 -2.68 -5.07
CA THR A 101 21.56 -2.65 -4.43
C THR A 101 22.47 -3.75 -4.99
N ASP A 102 21.95 -4.96 -5.15
CA ASP A 102 22.68 -6.09 -5.69
C ASP A 102 23.06 -5.85 -7.16
N LEU A 103 22.13 -5.35 -7.98
CA LEU A 103 22.37 -5.01 -9.39
C LEU A 103 23.38 -3.86 -9.56
N MET A 104 23.34 -2.85 -8.69
CA MET A 104 24.34 -1.77 -8.66
C MET A 104 25.74 -2.31 -8.38
N THR A 105 25.85 -3.23 -7.43
CA THR A 105 27.11 -3.89 -7.08
C THR A 105 27.62 -4.73 -8.23
N GLU A 106 26.77 -5.58 -8.82
CA GLU A 106 27.10 -6.42 -9.97
C GLU A 106 27.56 -5.59 -11.18
N LYS A 107 26.82 -4.53 -11.51
CA LYS A 107 27.18 -3.61 -12.60
C LYS A 107 28.57 -3.00 -12.39
N LYS A 108 28.90 -2.61 -11.16
CA LYS A 108 30.22 -2.07 -10.82
C LYS A 108 31.32 -3.11 -11.04
N GLU A 109 31.13 -4.35 -10.59
CA GLU A 109 32.10 -5.43 -10.80
C GLU A 109 32.29 -5.78 -12.28
N LEU A 110 31.21 -5.74 -13.07
CA LEU A 110 31.27 -5.97 -14.52
C LEU A 110 32.08 -4.87 -15.23
N LEU A 111 31.85 -3.60 -14.87
CA LEU A 111 32.62 -2.46 -15.38
C LEU A 111 34.11 -2.57 -15.04
N GLU A 112 34.44 -2.97 -13.81
CA GLU A 112 35.83 -3.20 -13.40
C GLU A 112 36.50 -4.31 -14.22
N LYS A 113 35.78 -5.43 -14.49
CA LYS A 113 36.28 -6.53 -15.32
C LYS A 113 36.45 -6.16 -16.79
N GLU A 114 35.61 -5.28 -17.33
CA GLU A 114 35.75 -4.78 -18.71
C GLU A 114 36.92 -3.82 -18.85
N THR A 115 37.21 -3.02 -17.82
CA THR A 115 38.30 -2.03 -17.83
C THR A 115 39.68 -2.60 -17.50
N THR A 116 39.76 -3.79 -16.89
CA THR A 116 41.02 -4.51 -16.63
C THR A 116 41.39 -5.56 -17.70
N LYS A 117 40.59 -5.69 -18.76
CA LYS A 117 40.90 -6.46 -19.97
C LYS A 117 41.68 -5.62 -20.98
#